data_AF-W2TW46-F1
#
_entry.id   AF-W2TW46-F1
#
_cell.length_a   1.000
_cell.length_b   1.000
_cell.length_c   1.000
_cell.angle_alpha   90.00
_cell.angle_beta   90.00
_cell.angle_gamma   90.00
#
_symmetry.space_group_name_H-M   'P 1'
#
loop_
_entity.id
_entity.type
_entity.pdbx_description
1 polymer ?
#
loop_
_entity_poly.entity_id
_entity_poly.type
_entity_poly.pdbx_seq_one_letter_code
_entity_poly.pdbx_strand_id
1 'polypeptide(L)'
;MAIASKVLVKSWLSQLTIEDCHTKGHPSTNHTMANIRQYYWIPKLRSQVKSVIRRCVACQKFNNLPFKYPEQPDLPSRRVQRSRPFAHVGLDYFGPLTINLTSDTTGRCYGCIITCMVTRLIHLDIATDL
;
A
#
# COMPACT_ATOMS: atom_id res chain seq x y z
N MET A 1 -10.27 -47.04 -5.95
CA MET A 1 -11.29 -46.53 -5.00
C MET A 1 -12.09 -45.45 -5.70
N ALA A 2 -13.28 -45.79 -6.19
CA ALA A 2 -14.18 -44.82 -6.81
C ALA A 2 -14.76 -43.92 -5.72
N ILE A 3 -14.21 -42.71 -5.57
CA ILE A 3 -14.88 -41.67 -4.80
C ILE A 3 -16.16 -41.37 -5.57
N ALA A 4 -17.32 -41.61 -4.97
CA ALA A 4 -18.59 -41.14 -5.48
C ALA A 4 -18.58 -39.60 -5.43
N SER A 5 -17.88 -38.98 -6.37
CA SER A 5 -17.72 -37.54 -6.46
C SER A 5 -19.07 -36.97 -6.85
N LYS A 6 -19.80 -36.47 -5.85
CA LYS A 6 -21.09 -35.81 -6.05
C LYS A 6 -20.88 -34.69 -7.05
N VAL A 7 -21.58 -34.76 -8.18
CA VAL A 7 -21.54 -33.71 -9.20
C VAL A 7 -22.32 -32.53 -8.66
N LEU A 8 -21.67 -31.39 -8.58
CA LEU A 8 -22.28 -30.17 -8.08
C LEU A 8 -22.22 -29.13 -9.20
N VAL A 9 -23.38 -28.93 -9.84
CA VAL A 9 -23.52 -27.95 -10.93
C VAL A 9 -23.33 -26.53 -10.41
N LYS A 10 -22.98 -25.60 -11.31
CA LYS A 10 -22.87 -24.17 -10.96
C LYS A 10 -24.19 -23.71 -10.34
N SER A 11 -24.16 -23.46 -9.03
CA SER A 11 -25.32 -23.17 -8.21
C SER A 11 -24.91 -22.33 -7.01
N TRP A 12 -25.88 -21.81 -6.28
CA TRP A 12 -25.63 -21.13 -5.00
C TRP A 12 -24.78 -22.00 -4.05
N LEU A 13 -25.10 -23.30 -3.96
CA LEU A 13 -24.35 -24.24 -3.12
C LEU A 13 -22.91 -24.43 -3.58
N SER A 14 -22.65 -24.41 -4.89
CA SER A 14 -21.29 -24.52 -5.43
C SER A 14 -20.45 -23.33 -5.02
N GLN A 15 -21.05 -22.14 -5.03
CA GLN A 15 -20.39 -20.91 -4.62
C GLN A 15 -20.08 -20.93 -3.12
N LEU A 16 -21.05 -21.26 -2.26
CA LEU A 16 -20.82 -21.36 -0.81
C LEU A 16 -19.74 -22.38 -0.45
N THR A 17 -19.72 -23.52 -1.15
CA THR A 17 -18.70 -24.56 -0.94
C THR A 17 -17.30 -24.05 -1.31
N ILE A 18 -17.19 -23.29 -2.41
CA ILE A 18 -15.91 -22.68 -2.80
C ILE A 18 -15.49 -21.60 -1.80
N GLU A 19 -16.43 -20.78 -1.34
CA GLU A 19 -16.19 -19.72 -0.35
C GLU A 19 -15.71 -20.30 0.97
N ASP A 20 -16.40 -21.29 1.55
CA ASP A 20 -15.98 -21.99 2.77
C ASP A 20 -14.58 -22.63 2.64
N CYS A 21 -14.32 -23.30 1.52
CA CYS A 21 -13.03 -23.93 1.28
C CYS A 21 -11.89 -22.90 1.14
N HIS A 22 -12.21 -21.70 0.63
CA HIS A 22 -11.25 -20.61 0.50
C HIS A 22 -11.04 -19.84 1.81
N THR A 23 -12.07 -19.62 2.63
CA THR A 23 -11.94 -18.84 3.88
C THR A 23 -11.21 -19.58 4.99
N LYS A 24 -11.06 -20.91 4.91
CA LYS A 24 -10.32 -21.76 5.86
C LYS A 24 -8.79 -21.56 5.89
N GLY A 25 -8.26 -20.52 5.24
CA GLY A 25 -6.83 -20.24 5.21
C GLY A 25 -6.35 -19.50 3.97
N HIS A 26 -7.27 -18.95 3.17
CA HIS A 26 -6.97 -18.24 1.93
C HIS A 26 -6.02 -18.99 0.97
N PRO A 27 -6.23 -20.30 0.74
CA PRO A 27 -5.33 -21.05 -0.12
C PRO A 27 -5.37 -20.54 -1.56
N SER A 28 -4.28 -20.82 -2.30
CA SER A 28 -4.18 -20.52 -3.72
C SER A 28 -5.24 -21.25 -4.53
N THR A 29 -5.51 -20.77 -5.75
CA THR A 29 -6.53 -21.37 -6.65
C THR A 29 -6.37 -22.88 -6.80
N ASN A 30 -5.13 -23.37 -6.96
CA ASN A 30 -4.87 -24.80 -7.17
C ASN A 30 -5.17 -25.61 -5.90
N HIS A 31 -4.84 -25.06 -4.73
CA HIS A 31 -5.08 -25.73 -3.45
C HIS A 31 -6.57 -25.75 -3.08
N THR A 32 -7.29 -24.64 -3.27
CA THR A 32 -8.77 -24.64 -3.12
C THR A 32 -9.43 -25.67 -4.06
N MET A 33 -8.96 -25.75 -5.31
CA MET A 33 -9.46 -26.75 -6.26
C MET A 33 -9.18 -28.19 -5.80
N ALA A 34 -8.00 -28.46 -5.24
CA ALA A 34 -7.64 -29.78 -4.75
C ALA A 34 -8.54 -30.20 -3.59
N ASN A 35 -8.78 -29.31 -2.62
CA ASN A 35 -9.65 -29.58 -1.47
C ASN A 35 -11.10 -29.85 -1.89
N ILE A 36 -11.63 -29.09 -2.85
CA ILE A 36 -12.99 -29.31 -3.36
C ILE A 36 -13.11 -30.67 -4.07
N ARG A 37 -12.10 -31.06 -4.85
CA ARG A 37 -12.08 -32.32 -5.63
C ARG A 37 -12.03 -33.57 -4.76
N GLN A 38 -11.72 -33.45 -3.48
CA GLN A 38 -11.84 -34.58 -2.53
C GLN A 38 -13.28 -35.02 -2.33
N TYR A 39 -14.26 -34.12 -2.54
CA TYR A 39 -15.68 -34.37 -2.25
C TYR A 39 -16.60 -34.16 -3.45
N TYR A 40 -16.32 -33.17 -4.30
CA TYR A 40 -17.23 -32.72 -5.36
C TYR A 40 -16.55 -32.58 -6.72
N TRP A 41 -17.29 -32.90 -7.77
CA TRP A 41 -16.93 -32.53 -9.13
C TRP A 41 -17.78 -31.34 -9.60
N ILE A 42 -17.14 -30.19 -9.79
CA ILE A 42 -17.80 -28.93 -10.19
C ILE A 42 -17.36 -28.55 -11.61
N PRO A 43 -18.29 -28.40 -12.59
CA PRO A 43 -17.96 -27.90 -13.91
C PRO A 43 -17.33 -26.51 -13.87
N LYS A 44 -16.29 -26.28 -14.68
CA LYS A 44 -15.56 -24.99 -14.75
C LYS A 44 -15.04 -24.50 -13.39
N LEU A 45 -14.72 -25.40 -12.46
CA LEU A 45 -14.30 -25.09 -11.07
C LEU A 45 -13.24 -23.99 -11.00
N ARG A 46 -12.18 -24.06 -11.82
CA ARG A 46 -11.10 -23.06 -11.82
C ARG A 46 -11.60 -21.63 -12.02
N SER A 47 -12.56 -21.44 -12.93
CA SER A 47 -13.15 -20.12 -13.19
C SER A 47 -13.94 -19.61 -11.99
N GLN A 48 -14.68 -20.49 -11.32
CA GLN A 48 -15.47 -20.15 -10.15
C GLN A 48 -14.58 -19.81 -8.95
N VAL A 49 -13.55 -20.62 -8.68
CA VAL A 49 -12.55 -20.38 -7.63
C VAL A 49 -11.82 -19.05 -7.87
N LYS A 50 -11.36 -18.78 -9.11
CA LYS A 50 -10.74 -17.48 -9.44
C LYS A 50 -11.69 -16.31 -9.17
N SER A 51 -12.98 -16.46 -9.47
CA SER A 51 -13.98 -15.41 -9.21
C SER A 51 -14.20 -15.15 -7.72
N VAL A 52 -14.17 -16.19 -6.88
CA VAL A 52 -14.25 -16.06 -5.42
C VAL A 52 -12.99 -15.38 -4.86
N ILE A 53 -11.80 -15.85 -5.23
CA ILE A 53 -10.53 -15.29 -4.75
C ILE A 53 -10.37 -13.82 -5.16
N ARG A 54 -10.78 -13.46 -6.38
CA ARG A 54 -10.76 -12.05 -6.85
C ARG A 54 -11.67 -11.13 -6.05
N ARG A 55 -12.72 -11.66 -5.42
CA ARG A 55 -13.66 -10.90 -4.57
C ARG A 55 -13.31 -10.98 -3.08
N CYS A 56 -12.35 -11.81 -2.68
CA CYS A 56 -11.94 -11.95 -1.30
C CYS A 56 -11.10 -10.75 -0.84
N VAL A 57 -11.65 -9.93 0.06
CA VAL A 57 -11.01 -8.72 0.58
C VAL A 57 -9.64 -9.01 1.22
N ALA A 58 -9.52 -10.09 1.99
CA ALA A 58 -8.25 -10.47 2.60
C ALA A 58 -7.20 -10.76 1.52
N CYS A 59 -7.52 -11.62 0.54
CA CYS A 59 -6.59 -11.91 -0.55
C CYS A 59 -6.25 -10.67 -1.38
N GLN A 60 -7.21 -9.77 -1.63
CA GLN A 60 -6.94 -8.53 -2.34
C GLN A 60 -5.97 -7.65 -1.55
N LYS A 61 -6.13 -7.52 -0.23
CA LYS A 61 -5.23 -6.71 0.61
C LYS A 61 -3.81 -7.29 0.70
N PHE A 62 -3.70 -8.62 0.83
CA PHE A 62 -2.40 -9.27 1.03
C PHE A 62 -1.63 -9.55 -0.26
N ASN A 63 -2.31 -9.80 -1.38
CA ASN A 63 -1.68 -10.30 -2.61
C ASN A 63 -1.77 -9.37 -3.81
N ASN A 64 -2.60 -8.31 -3.79
CA ASN A 64 -2.63 -7.40 -4.93
C ASN A 64 -1.37 -6.55 -5.00
N LEU A 65 -1.02 -6.19 -6.23
CA LEU A 65 -0.03 -5.16 -6.48
C LEU A 65 -0.54 -3.80 -5.97
N PRO A 66 0.37 -2.90 -5.56
CA PRO A 66 0.04 -1.51 -5.30
C PRO A 66 -0.70 -0.89 -6.50
N PHE A 67 -1.52 0.13 -6.22
CA PHE A 67 -2.14 0.90 -7.29
C PHE A 67 -1.06 1.49 -8.20
N LYS A 68 -1.26 1.40 -9.52
CA LYS A 68 -0.32 1.97 -10.48
C LYS A 68 -0.26 3.48 -10.24
N TYR A 69 0.94 4.03 -10.05
CA TYR A 69 1.09 5.48 -9.94
C TYR A 69 0.45 6.16 -11.16
N PRO A 70 -0.29 7.26 -10.96
CA PRO A 70 -0.78 8.06 -12.08
C PRO A 70 0.42 8.57 -12.91
N GLU A 71 0.17 8.99 -14.15
CA GLU A 71 1.19 9.70 -14.92
C GLU A 71 1.68 10.89 -14.11
N GLN A 72 3.00 10.98 -13.94
CA GLN A 72 3.59 12.05 -13.18
C GLN A 72 3.51 13.34 -14.02
N PRO A 73 2.90 14.41 -13.51
CA PRO A 73 2.89 15.67 -14.23
C PRO A 73 4.30 16.23 -14.35
N ASP A 74 4.49 17.13 -15.31
CA ASP A 74 5.74 17.88 -15.44
C ASP A 74 6.08 18.59 -14.12
N LEU A 75 7.38 18.67 -13.82
CA LEU A 75 7.85 19.42 -12.66
C LEU A 75 7.45 20.90 -12.80
N PRO A 76 7.13 21.59 -11.70
CA PRO A 76 6.85 23.02 -11.75
C PRO A 76 7.99 23.80 -12.42
N SER A 77 7.66 24.80 -13.24
CA SER A 77 8.63 25.63 -13.98
C SER A 77 9.75 26.16 -13.09
N ARG A 78 9.41 26.57 -11.85
CA ARG A 78 10.32 26.99 -10.78
C ARG A 78 11.45 25.99 -10.44
N ARG A 79 11.29 24.70 -10.73
CA ARG A 79 12.31 23.65 -10.50
C ARG A 79 13.19 23.38 -11.71
N VAL A 80 12.79 23.82 -12.90
CA VAL A 80 13.45 23.46 -14.17
C VAL A 80 13.99 24.67 -14.93
N GLN A 81 13.47 25.88 -14.67
CA GLN A 81 13.93 27.11 -15.30
C GLN A 81 15.06 27.75 -14.49
N ARG A 82 16.06 28.29 -15.21
CA ARG A 82 17.14 29.07 -14.61
C ARG A 82 16.56 30.35 -14.00
N SER A 83 16.91 30.62 -12.74
CA SER A 83 16.56 31.85 -12.04
C SER A 83 17.73 32.28 -11.15
N ARG A 84 17.64 33.47 -10.55
CA ARG A 84 18.69 33.96 -9.65
C ARG A 84 18.74 33.09 -8.37
N PRO A 85 19.90 32.91 -7.73
CA PRO A 85 19.98 32.27 -6.42
C PRO A 85 18.96 32.87 -5.45
N PHE A 86 18.30 32.02 -4.67
CA PHE A 86 17.22 32.36 -3.73
C PHE A 86 15.97 33.02 -4.32
N ALA A 87 15.83 33.18 -5.64
CA ALA A 87 14.56 33.60 -6.25
C ALA A 87 13.42 32.63 -5.92
N HIS A 88 13.81 31.36 -5.73
CA HIS A 88 12.92 30.26 -5.45
C HIS A 88 13.51 29.41 -4.31
N VAL A 89 12.80 29.34 -3.20
CA VAL A 89 13.18 28.64 -1.97
C VAL A 89 12.14 27.58 -1.60
N GLY A 90 12.57 26.45 -1.07
CA GLY A 90 11.73 25.52 -0.31
C GLY A 90 11.96 25.71 1.18
N LEU A 91 10.89 25.61 1.95
CA LEU A 91 10.93 25.75 3.39
C LEU A 91 10.36 24.46 3.99
N ASP A 92 11.11 23.88 4.92
CA ASP A 92 10.70 22.69 5.66
C ASP A 92 11.12 22.83 7.12
N TYR A 93 10.39 22.18 8.03
CA TYR A 93 10.72 22.18 9.45
C TYR A 93 11.03 20.75 9.91
N PHE A 94 12.03 20.62 10.77
CA PHE A 94 12.31 19.37 11.47
C PHE A 94 12.32 19.60 12.97
N GLY A 95 11.83 18.61 13.71
CA GLY A 95 11.71 18.67 15.16
C GLY A 95 10.48 17.91 15.65
N PRO A 96 10.07 18.14 16.91
CA PRO A 96 10.71 18.99 17.91
C PRO A 96 12.05 18.43 18.38
N LEU A 97 13.05 19.30 18.55
CA LEU A 97 14.34 18.97 19.15
C LEU A 97 14.34 19.42 20.62
N THR A 98 14.79 18.56 21.51
CA THR A 98 15.04 18.92 22.91
C THR A 98 16.40 19.59 23.02
N ILE A 99 16.42 20.82 23.50
CA ILE A 99 17.64 21.61 23.73
C ILE A 99 17.80 21.92 25.20
N ASN A 100 19.05 22.06 25.67
CA ASN A 100 19.33 22.58 27.00
C ASN A 100 19.38 24.11 26.91
N LEU A 101 18.45 24.79 27.58
CA LEU A 101 18.42 26.25 27.68
C LEU A 101 19.39 26.72 28.79
N THR A 102 19.40 26.00 29.91
CA THR A 102 20.34 26.16 31.04
C THR A 102 20.69 24.77 31.58
N SER A 103 21.59 24.69 32.57
CA SER A 103 22.00 23.42 33.19
C SER A 103 20.82 22.57 33.69
N ASP A 104 19.73 23.21 34.11
CA ASP A 104 18.56 22.54 34.71
C ASP A 104 17.26 22.73 33.91
N THR A 105 17.28 23.50 32.81
CA THR A 105 16.07 23.79 32.00
C THR A 105 16.23 23.27 30.58
N THR A 106 15.31 22.40 30.18
CA THR A 106 15.19 21.93 28.79
C THR A 106 14.09 22.68 28.06
N GLY A 107 14.33 23.00 26.80
CA GLY A 107 13.39 23.64 25.90
C GLY A 107 13.14 22.80 24.66
N ARG A 108 12.16 23.20 23.86
CA ARG A 108 11.92 22.64 22.53
C ARG A 108 12.23 23.68 21.47
N CYS A 109 12.92 23.28 20.41
CA CYS A 109 13.05 24.09 19.21
C CYS A 109 12.72 23.26 17.97
N TYR A 110 12.44 23.94 16.87
CA TYR A 110 12.40 23.34 15.54
C TYR A 110 13.55 23.90 14.72
N GLY A 111 14.16 23.06 13.90
CA GLY A 111 15.05 23.54 12.85
C GLY A 111 14.25 23.89 11.60
N CYS A 112 14.57 25.03 10.99
CA CYS A 112 14.05 25.48 9.71
C CYS A 112 15.09 25.18 8.62
N ILE A 113 14.67 24.50 7.58
CA ILE A 113 15.47 24.20 6.39
C ILE A 113 15.00 25.13 5.28
N ILE A 114 15.88 26.04 4.89
CA ILE A 114 15.66 26.98 3.80
C ILE A 114 16.55 26.54 2.63
N THR A 115 15.95 25.89 1.62
CA THR A 115 16.71 25.36 0.47
C THR A 115 16.49 26.19 -0.80
N CYS A 116 17.56 26.63 -1.44
CA CYS A 116 17.48 27.27 -2.75
C CYS A 116 17.18 26.23 -3.85
N MET A 117 16.11 26.44 -4.61
CA MET A 117 15.69 25.54 -5.70
C MET A 117 16.63 25.57 -6.91
N VAL A 118 17.46 26.62 -7.04
CA VAL A 118 18.42 26.79 -8.15
C VAL A 118 19.77 26.16 -7.84
N THR A 119 20.38 26.57 -6.73
CA THR A 119 21.75 26.16 -6.37
C THR A 119 21.79 24.94 -5.46
N ARG A 120 20.65 24.53 -4.88
CA ARG A 120 20.56 23.53 -3.82
C ARG A 120 21.31 23.90 -2.54
N LEU A 121 21.69 25.17 -2.38
CA LEU A 121 22.25 25.67 -1.12
C LEU A 121 21.20 25.56 -0.02
N ILE A 122 21.61 25.07 1.14
CA ILE A 122 20.77 24.92 2.33
C ILE A 122 21.24 25.93 3.38
N HIS A 123 20.31 26.77 3.83
CA HIS A 123 20.46 27.59 5.03
C HIS A 123 19.61 26.96 6.14
N LEU A 124 20.24 26.71 7.28
CA LEU A 124 19.59 26.15 8.47
C LEU A 124 19.41 27.27 9.48
N ASP A 125 18.20 27.40 10.00
CA ASP A 125 17.86 28.36 11.04
C ASP A 125 17.12 27.66 12.18
N ILE A 126 17.04 28.30 13.35
CA ILE A 126 16.31 27.78 14.52
C ILE A 126 15.02 28.58 14.66
N ALA A 127 13.88 27.88 14.63
CA ALA A 127 12.60 28.44 15.03
C ALA A 127 12.32 28.07 16.48
N THR A 128 12.37 29.09 17.34
CA THR A 128 11.88 29.02 18.72
C THR A 128 10.41 29.40 18.77
N ASP A 129 9.68 28.83 19.72
CA ASP A 129 8.32 29.30 20.04
C ASP A 129 8.41 30.77 20.52
N LEU A 130 7.47 31.61 20.10
CA LEU A 130 7.41 33.04 20.44
C LEU A 130 6.85 33.26 21.85
#